data_AF-A0A7J7C207-F1
#
_entry.id   AF-A0A7J7C207-F1
#
_cell.length_a   1.000
_cell.length_b   1.000
_cell.length_c   1.000
_cell.angle_alpha   90.00
_cell.angle_beta   90.00
_cell.angle_gamma   90.00
#
_symmetry.space_group_name_H-M   'P 1'
#
loop_
_entity.id
_entity.type
_entity.pdbx_description
1 polymer ?
#
loop_
_entity_poly.entity_id
_entity_poly.type
_entity_poly.pdbx_seq_one_letter_code
_entity_poly.pdbx_strand_id
1 'polypeptide(L)'
;MDELRKRADADKNDKSVKDLVLLLFETALLTSGFSLDDPNTFGNRIHRMLKLGLSIDEDAGEGDADMPPLEDTDADAEGSKMEEVD
;
A
#
# COMPACT_ATOMS: atom_id res chain seq x y z
N MET A 1 6.15 5.79 -12.25
CA MET A 1 6.48 6.49 -11.00
C MET A 1 6.31 8.00 -11.11
N ASP A 2 6.67 8.64 -12.22
CA ASP A 2 6.53 10.10 -12.37
C ASP A 2 5.09 10.60 -12.16
N GLU A 3 4.09 9.88 -12.67
CA GLU A 3 2.69 10.26 -12.50
C GLU A 3 2.19 10.09 -11.06
N LEU A 4 2.63 9.03 -10.38
CA LEU A 4 2.34 8.81 -8.96
C LEU A 4 2.93 9.93 -8.11
N ARG A 5 4.18 10.31 -8.40
CA ARG A 5 4.87 11.41 -7.73
C ARG A 5 4.13 12.73 -7.91
N LYS A 6 3.74 13.07 -9.15
CA LYS A 6 2.96 14.29 -9.41
C LYS A 6 1.65 14.34 -8.62
N ARG A 7 0.94 13.20 -8.53
CA ARG A 7 -0.31 13.12 -7.74
C ARG A 7 -0.06 13.27 -6.24
N ALA A 8 0.98 12.64 -5.71
CA ALA A 8 1.38 12.79 -4.32
C ALA A 8 1.82 14.23 -3.98
N ASP A 9 2.51 14.90 -4.90
CA ASP A 9 2.92 16.29 -4.74
C ASP A 9 1.72 17.26 -4.81
N ALA A 10 0.69 16.91 -5.59
CA ALA A 10 -0.55 17.69 -5.71
C ALA A 10 -1.44 17.55 -4.47
N ASP A 11 -1.58 16.34 -3.92
CA ASP A 11 -2.29 16.09 -2.66
C ASP A 11 -1.63 14.94 -1.87
N LYS A 12 -0.95 15.31 -0.78
CA LYS A 12 -0.29 14.37 0.14
C LYS A 12 -1.28 13.53 0.96
N ASN A 13 -2.53 13.95 1.02
CA ASN A 13 -3.58 13.27 1.77
C ASN A 13 -4.53 12.48 0.88
N ASP A 14 -4.27 12.39 -0.42
CA ASP A 14 -5.04 11.57 -1.34
C ASP A 14 -4.99 10.10 -0.91
N LYS A 15 -6.13 9.59 -0.42
CA LYS A 15 -6.28 8.22 0.05
C LYS A 15 -5.99 7.20 -1.06
N SER A 16 -6.35 7.51 -2.31
CA SER A 16 -6.11 6.63 -3.45
C SER A 16 -4.61 6.51 -3.79
N VAL A 17 -3.85 7.60 -3.60
CA VAL A 17 -2.39 7.61 -3.76
C VAL A 17 -1.72 6.80 -2.64
N LYS A 18 -2.14 6.99 -1.39
CA LYS A 18 -1.65 6.20 -0.24
C LYS A 18 -1.91 4.70 -0.43
N ASP A 19 -3.14 4.35 -0.81
CA ASP A 19 -3.51 2.96 -1.09
C ASP A 19 -2.66 2.36 -2.22
N LEU A 20 -2.42 3.12 -3.30
CA LEU A 20 -1.60 2.67 -4.42
C LEU A 20 -0.14 2.46 -4.03
N VAL A 21 0.44 3.33 -3.19
CA VAL A 21 1.82 3.17 -2.68
C VAL A 21 1.95 1.92 -1.83
N LEU A 22 1.02 1.69 -0.89
CA LEU A 22 1.03 0.49 -0.04
C LEU A 22 0.83 -0.78 -0.86
N LEU A 23 -0.05 -0.76 -1.88
CA LEU A 23 -0.24 -1.90 -2.78
C LEU A 23 1.04 -2.24 -3.55
N LEU A 24 1.77 -1.23 -4.03
CA LEU A 24 3.06 -1.42 -4.70
C LEU A 24 4.10 -2.02 -3.77
N PHE A 25 4.14 -1.57 -2.50
CA PHE A 25 5.03 -2.10 -1.48
C PHE A 25 4.75 -3.58 -1.18
N GLU A 26 3.50 -3.94 -0.87
CA GLU A 26 3.11 -5.32 -0.56
C GLU A 26 3.29 -6.27 -1.77
N THR A 27 3.04 -5.77 -2.99
CA THR A 27 3.32 -6.53 -4.22
C THR A 27 4.82 -6.78 -4.38
N ALA A 28 5.66 -5.78 -4.11
CA ALA A 28 7.11 -5.93 -4.15
C ALA A 28 7.60 -6.90 -3.08
N LEU A 29 7.02 -6.85 -1.87
CA LEU A 29 7.31 -7.75 -0.77
C LEU A 29 7.02 -9.22 -1.17
N LEU A 30 5.81 -9.47 -1.70
CA LEU A 30 5.39 -10.79 -2.16
C LEU A 30 6.25 -11.32 -3.32
N THR A 31 6.52 -10.49 -4.33
CA THR A 31 7.34 -10.89 -5.49
C THR A 31 8.82 -11.06 -5.15
N SER A 32 9.28 -10.43 -4.07
CA SER A 32 10.64 -10.62 -3.52
C SER A 32 10.73 -11.85 -2.60
N GLY A 33 9.65 -12.61 -2.42
CA GLY A 33 9.62 -13.84 -1.64
C GLY A 33 9.39 -13.65 -0.13
N PHE A 34 9.05 -12.44 0.31
CA PHE A 34 8.65 -12.17 1.69
C PHE A 34 7.16 -12.47 1.90
N SER A 35 6.79 -12.72 3.15
CA SER A 35 5.38 -12.89 3.55
C SER A 35 4.73 -11.54 3.84
N LEU A 36 3.42 -11.46 3.70
CA LEU A 36 2.64 -10.30 4.11
C LEU A 36 2.27 -10.40 5.59
N ASP A 37 2.30 -9.28 6.30
CA ASP A 37 1.90 -9.21 7.71
C ASP A 37 0.39 -9.41 7.89
N ASP A 38 -0.42 -8.73 7.05
CA ASP A 38 -1.87 -8.94 6.98
C ASP A 38 -2.35 -9.16 5.53
N PRO A 39 -2.50 -10.43 5.09
CA PRO A 39 -3.02 -10.75 3.77
C PRO A 39 -4.46 -10.28 3.52
N ASN A 40 -5.28 -10.11 4.57
CA ASN A 40 -6.68 -9.68 4.40
C ASN A 40 -6.75 -8.21 4.01
N THR A 41 -5.99 -7.36 4.68
CA THR A 41 -5.90 -5.93 4.35
C THR A 41 -5.38 -5.70 2.93
N PHE A 42 -4.38 -6.47 2.49
CA PHE A 42 -3.92 -6.45 1.09
C PHE A 42 -5.05 -6.83 0.11
N GLY A 43 -5.77 -7.91 0.39
CA GLY A 43 -6.90 -8.37 -0.42
C GLY A 43 -8.04 -7.34 -0.49
N ASN A 44 -8.37 -6.72 0.64
CA ASN A 44 -9.36 -5.64 0.72
C ASN A 44 -8.95 -4.43 -0.13
N ARG A 45 -7.66 -4.06 -0.10
CA ARG A 45 -7.13 -2.97 -0.92
C ARG A 45 -7.22 -3.26 -2.42
N ILE A 46 -6.92 -4.50 -2.83
CA ILE A 46 -7.10 -4.96 -4.22
C ILE A 46 -8.58 -4.84 -4.61
N HIS A 47 -9.50 -5.35 -3.79
CA HIS A 47 -10.93 -5.27 -4.07
C HIS A 47 -11.42 -3.82 -4.23
N ARG A 48 -10.96 -2.90 -3.37
CA ARG A 48 -11.27 -1.47 -3.49
C ARG A 48 -10.79 -0.89 -4.82
N MET A 49 -9.55 -1.20 -5.23
CA MET A 49 -9.01 -0.74 -6.52
C MET A 49 -9.79 -1.31 -7.72
N LEU A 50 -10.21 -2.58 -7.68
CA LEU A 50 -11.05 -3.15 -8.73
C LEU A 50 -12.43 -2.48 -8.79
N LYS A 51 -13.07 -2.23 -7.64
CA LYS A 51 -14.37 -1.54 -7.59
C LYS A 51 -14.27 -0.13 -8.21
N LEU A 52 -13.23 0.63 -7.87
CA LEU A 52 -12.95 1.95 -8.46
C LEU A 52 -12.70 1.85 -9.98
N GLY A 53 -11.91 0.87 -10.43
CA GLY A 53 -11.62 0.66 -11.85
C GLY A 53 -12.84 0.22 -12.68
N LEU A 54 -13.82 -0.43 -12.05
CA LEU A 54 -15.07 -0.84 -12.67
C LEU A 54 -16.23 0.15 -12.45
N SER A 55 -15.98 1.28 -11.77
CA SER A 55 -17.00 2.26 -11.39
C SER A 55 -18.18 1.65 -10.62
N ILE A 56 -17.91 0.65 -9.78
CA ILE A 56 -18.93 0.02 -8.93
C ILE A 56 -19.03 0.87 -7.66
N ASP A 57 -20.23 1.41 -7.40
CA ASP A 57 -20.49 2.39 -6.34
C ASP A 57 -20.01 1.93 -4.95
N GLU A 58 -19.52 2.88 -4.15
CA GLU A 58 -18.89 2.67 -2.83
C GLU A 58 -19.90 2.39 -1.70
N ASP A 59 -21.18 2.12 -2.02
CA ASP A 59 -22.28 1.93 -1.06
C ASP A 59 -22.31 0.56 -0.36
N ALA A 60 -21.13 -0.02 -0.12
CA ALA A 60 -20.98 -1.21 0.74
C ALA A 60 -19.88 -0.98 1.78
N GLY A 61 -20.07 0.04 2.63
CA GLY A 61 -19.98 -0.04 4.10
C GLY A 61 -18.70 -0.51 4.82
N GLU A 62 -17.64 -0.94 4.16
CA GLU A 62 -16.46 -1.51 4.82
C GLU A 62 -15.18 -1.01 4.13
N GLY A 63 -14.46 -0.07 4.74
CA GLY A 63 -13.17 0.35 4.16
C GLY A 63 -12.50 1.60 4.74
N ASP A 64 -13.01 2.16 5.83
CA ASP A 64 -12.34 3.27 6.52
C ASP A 64 -11.57 2.84 7.77
N ALA A 65 -11.73 1.59 8.21
CA ALA A 65 -11.07 1.02 9.41
C ALA A 65 -9.79 0.22 9.11
N ASP A 66 -9.41 0.07 7.83
CA ASP A 66 -8.42 -0.93 7.38
C ASP A 66 -7.11 -0.30 6.87
N MET A 67 -6.91 1.01 7.10
CA MET A 67 -5.58 1.58 6.95
C MET A 67 -4.76 1.19 8.18
N PRO A 68 -3.67 0.42 8.04
CA PRO A 68 -2.74 0.23 9.15
C PRO A 68 -2.27 1.60 9.63
N PRO A 69 -2.13 1.81 10.95
CA PRO A 69 -1.60 3.06 11.47
C PRO A 69 -0.24 3.29 10.80
N LEU A 70 -0.08 4.46 10.18
CA LEU A 70 1.21 4.89 9.67
C LEU A 70 2.13 5.02 10.89
N GLU A 71 3.03 4.07 11.09
CA GLU A 71 4.15 4.26 12.01
C GLU A 71 4.99 5.42 11.45
N ASP A 72 5.12 6.48 12.24
CA ASP A 72 5.98 7.62 11.90
C ASP A 72 7.40 7.10 11.61
N THR A 73 7.89 7.33 10.39
CA THR A 73 9.10 6.73 9.81
C THR A 73 10.42 7.32 10.34
N ASP A 74 10.45 7.76 11.60
CA ASP A 74 11.65 8.31 12.25
C ASP A 74 12.46 7.27 13.05
N ALA A 75 12.11 5.98 12.99
CA ALA A 75 12.91 4.90 13.58
C ALA A 75 13.16 3.79 12.55
N ASP A 76 14.37 3.25 12.59
CA ASP A 76 14.85 2.09 11.81
C ASP A 76 15.33 2.34 10.37
N ALA A 77 16.30 3.24 10.25
CA ALA A 77 17.37 3.14 9.25
C ALA A 77 18.49 2.14 9.65
N GLU A 78 18.27 1.23 10.60
CA GLU A 78 19.25 0.23 11.04
C GLU A 78 18.68 -1.20 10.98
N GLY A 79 18.52 -1.76 9.77
CA GLY A 79 18.08 -3.16 9.68
C GLY A 79 18.35 -3.91 8.38
N SER A 80 18.52 -3.23 7.24
CA SER A 80 18.76 -3.94 5.97
C SER A 80 20.25 -4.25 5.77
N LYS A 81 20.78 -5.10 6.65
CA LYS A 81 22.01 -5.84 6.37
C LYS A 81 21.62 -6.96 5.41
N MET A 82 21.67 -6.68 4.11
CA MET A 82 21.58 -7.72 3.07
C MET A 82 22.63 -8.77 3.38
N GLU A 83 22.17 -9.96 3.78
CA GLU A 83 23.01 -11.12 3.98
C GLU A 83 23.59 -11.52 2.62
N GLU A 84 24.93 -11.41 2.50
CA GLU A 84 25.67 -11.94 1.36
C GLU A 84 25.41 -13.45 1.29
N VAL A 85 24.81 -13.88 0.18
CA VAL A 85 24.78 -15.30 -0.22
C VAL A 85 25.97 -15.54 -1.16
N ASP A 86 26.88 -16.41 -0.71
CA ASP A 86 28.04 -16.95 -1.45
C ASP A 86 27.62 -17.65 -2.76
#